data_AF-A0A6B3E6C8-F1
#
_entry.id   AF-A0A6B3E6C8-F1
#
_cell.length_a   1.000
_cell.length_b   1.000
_cell.length_c   1.000
_cell.angle_alpha   90.00
_cell.angle_beta   90.00
_cell.angle_gamma   90.00
#
_symmetry.space_group_name_H-M   'P 1'
#
loop_
_entity.id
_entity.type
_entity.pdbx_description
1 polymer ?
#
loop_
_entity_poly.entity_id
_entity_poly.type
_entity_poly.pdbx_seq_one_letter_code
_entity_poly.pdbx_strand_id
1 'polypeptide(L)'
;DPVRAARYPAGVAVDGGGRPVFTPYARAAVEIAEPPSGFGVDELRLTDYVSANAAMAASGDALWEGLSPVATPHGWTWHHVADSRRLELVPVEVKALLRHHGGLATARVEHGRRGTRPLQQTKPAHFGLPRELVAVEERQVLALEEDLGYRLPGAYRSFLK
;
A
#
# COMPACT_ATOMS: atom_id res chain seq x y z
N ASP A 1 1.02 19.29 2.46
CA ASP A 1 -0.42 18.98 2.41
C ASP A 1 -1.01 19.21 3.80
N PRO A 2 -1.88 20.23 3.97
CA PRO A 2 -2.44 20.61 5.28
C PRO A 2 -3.29 19.50 5.92
N VAL A 3 -3.96 18.66 5.13
CA VAL A 3 -4.77 17.55 5.66
C VAL A 3 -3.86 16.52 6.34
N ARG A 4 -2.75 16.16 5.68
CA ARG A 4 -1.77 15.22 6.25
C ARG A 4 -1.00 15.81 7.43
N ALA A 5 -0.67 17.11 7.38
CA ALA A 5 0.01 17.78 8.49
C ALA A 5 -0.86 17.79 9.76
N ALA A 6 -2.18 17.98 9.62
CA ALA A 6 -3.11 17.90 10.73
C ALA A 6 -3.23 16.47 11.29
N ARG A 7 -3.24 15.46 10.41
CA ARG A 7 -3.38 14.04 10.81
C ARG A 7 -2.09 13.43 11.36
N TYR A 8 -0.93 13.91 10.91
CA TYR A 8 0.40 13.41 11.27
C TYR A 8 1.34 14.57 11.64
N PRO A 9 1.06 15.30 12.73
CA PRO A 9 1.81 16.51 13.08
C PRO A 9 3.28 16.24 13.40
N ALA A 10 3.61 15.04 13.88
CA ALA A 10 4.99 14.64 14.15
C ALA A 10 5.82 14.32 12.90
N GLY A 11 5.17 14.13 11.74
CA GLY A 11 5.83 13.70 10.52
C GLY A 11 6.57 12.35 10.65
N VAL A 12 7.35 11.98 9.64
CA VAL A 12 8.16 10.76 9.68
C VAL A 12 9.58 11.12 10.12
N ALA A 13 9.99 10.60 11.27
CA ALA A 13 11.36 10.76 11.75
C ALA A 13 12.35 10.04 10.82
N VAL A 14 13.58 10.52 10.79
CA VAL A 14 14.69 9.92 10.03
C VAL A 14 15.77 9.50 11.02
N ASP A 15 16.25 8.26 10.89
CA ASP A 15 17.32 7.73 11.74
C ASP A 15 18.70 8.34 11.40
N GLY A 16 19.72 8.02 12.20
CA GLY A 16 21.09 8.48 11.97
C GLY A 16 21.71 8.00 10.64
N GLY A 17 21.10 7.01 9.98
CA GLY A 17 21.49 6.51 8.66
C GLY A 17 20.71 7.13 7.50
N GLY A 18 19.88 8.15 7.75
CA GLY A 18 19.09 8.82 6.72
C GLY A 18 17.84 8.04 6.30
N ARG A 19 17.40 7.04 7.08
CA ARG A 19 16.25 6.18 6.74
C ARG A 19 15.01 6.58 7.54
N PRO A 20 13.83 6.60 6.90
CA PRO A 20 12.59 6.91 7.60
C PRO A 20 12.24 5.83 8.62
N VAL A 21 11.79 6.25 9.80
CA VAL A 21 11.32 5.38 10.88
C VAL A 21 9.79 5.43 10.91
N PHE A 22 9.15 4.36 10.40
CA PHE A 22 7.69 4.27 10.35
C PHE A 22 7.06 3.53 11.53
N THR A 23 7.86 2.92 12.41
CA THR A 23 7.39 2.13 13.56
C THR A 23 6.31 2.82 14.41
N PRO A 24 6.35 4.13 14.71
CA PRO A 24 5.28 4.80 15.47
C PRO A 24 3.90 4.78 14.79
N TYR A 25 3.87 4.53 13.47
CA TYR A 25 2.65 4.45 12.66
C TYR A 25 2.27 3.01 12.29
N ALA A 26 3.04 2.02 12.74
CA ALA A 26 2.80 0.63 12.41
C ALA A 26 1.58 0.09 13.16
N ARG A 27 0.59 -0.40 12.42
CA ARG A 27 -0.60 -1.05 12.99
C ARG A 27 -0.36 -2.53 13.27
N ALA A 28 0.49 -3.17 12.47
CA ALA A 28 0.90 -4.55 12.64
C ALA A 28 2.36 -4.70 12.19
N ALA A 29 3.02 -5.75 12.68
CA ALA A 29 4.35 -6.12 12.21
C ALA A 29 4.46 -7.63 12.11
N VAL A 30 5.21 -8.09 11.11
CA VAL A 30 5.46 -9.52 10.86
C VAL A 30 6.94 -9.72 10.58
N GLU A 31 7.53 -10.74 11.21
CA GLU A 31 8.86 -11.23 10.84
C GLU A 31 8.71 -12.27 9.73
N ILE A 32 9.43 -12.09 8.62
CA ILE A 32 9.39 -13.01 7.48
C ILE A 32 10.67 -13.84 7.43
N ALA A 33 10.57 -15.05 6.91
CA ALA A 33 11.76 -15.87 6.66
C ALA A 33 12.72 -15.20 5.66
N GLU A 34 13.97 -15.66 5.67
CA GLU A 34 14.94 -15.30 4.62
C GLU A 34 14.45 -15.79 3.24
N PRO A 35 14.66 -14.99 2.18
CA PRO A 35 14.28 -15.42 0.84
C PRO A 35 15.18 -16.58 0.36
N PRO A 36 14.69 -17.41 -0.57
CA PRO A 36 15.53 -18.36 -1.27
C PRO A 36 16.70 -17.66 -2.00
N SER A 37 17.83 -18.36 -2.12
CA SER A 37 18.97 -17.89 -2.91
C SER A 37 18.56 -17.56 -4.35
N GLY A 38 19.10 -16.48 -4.90
CA GLY A 38 18.84 -16.07 -6.28
C GLY A 38 17.60 -15.19 -6.46
N PHE A 39 16.94 -14.77 -5.38
CA PHE A 39 15.84 -13.80 -5.46
C PHE A 39 16.37 -12.41 -5.84
N GLY A 40 15.64 -11.72 -6.73
CA GLY A 40 15.79 -10.29 -6.95
C GLY A 40 14.94 -9.44 -5.98
N VAL A 41 15.15 -8.12 -5.99
CA VAL A 41 14.44 -7.17 -5.11
C VAL A 41 12.93 -7.16 -5.37
N ASP A 42 12.52 -7.27 -6.63
CA ASP A 42 11.10 -7.20 -7.02
C ASP A 42 10.37 -8.52 -6.65
N GLU A 43 11.03 -9.68 -6.80
CA GLU A 43 10.55 -10.98 -6.33
C GLU A 43 10.37 -10.97 -4.81
N LEU A 44 11.41 -10.55 -4.07
CA LEU A 44 11.39 -10.43 -2.61
C LEU A 44 10.20 -9.59 -2.14
N ARG A 45 10.06 -8.38 -2.68
CA ARG A 45 9.01 -7.45 -2.26
C ARG A 45 7.62 -8.05 -2.42
N LEU A 46 7.37 -8.71 -3.55
CA LEU A 46 6.07 -9.34 -3.82
C LEU A 46 5.81 -10.48 -2.85
N THR A 47 6.74 -11.41 -2.69
CA THR A 47 6.57 -12.59 -1.82
C THR A 47 6.44 -12.20 -0.36
N ASP A 48 7.18 -11.17 0.07
CA ASP A 48 7.13 -10.63 1.42
C ASP A 48 5.75 -10.07 1.75
N TYR A 49 5.18 -9.27 0.85
CA TYR A 49 3.84 -8.71 1.05
C TYR A 49 2.79 -9.82 1.11
N VAL A 50 2.85 -10.78 0.19
CA VAL A 50 1.93 -11.93 0.16
C VAL A 50 2.04 -12.74 1.46
N SER A 51 3.26 -13.00 1.93
CA SER A 51 3.51 -13.75 3.16
C SER A 51 2.99 -13.01 4.40
N ALA A 52 3.21 -11.70 4.47
CA ALA A 52 2.72 -10.88 5.57
C ALA A 52 1.20 -10.79 5.62
N ASN A 53 0.55 -10.60 4.46
CA ASN A 53 -0.92 -10.64 4.37
C ASN A 53 -1.46 -12.00 4.82
N ALA A 54 -0.86 -13.09 4.33
CA ALA A 54 -1.29 -14.45 4.68
C ALA A 54 -1.15 -14.71 6.19
N ALA A 55 -0.05 -14.25 6.81
CA ALA A 55 0.16 -14.36 8.25
C ALA A 55 -0.90 -13.58 9.05
N MET A 56 -1.21 -12.34 8.66
CA MET A 56 -2.23 -11.51 9.33
C MET A 56 -3.65 -12.04 9.13
N ALA A 57 -3.96 -12.55 7.94
CA ALA A 57 -5.25 -13.19 7.67
C ALA A 57 -5.41 -14.46 8.51
N ALA A 58 -4.36 -15.28 8.61
CA ALA A 58 -4.37 -16.50 9.42
C ALA A 58 -4.46 -16.24 10.93
N SER A 59 -4.01 -15.08 11.42
CA SER A 59 -4.18 -14.69 12.82
C SER A 59 -5.61 -14.27 13.18
N GLY A 60 -6.53 -14.21 12.22
CA GLY A 60 -7.91 -13.78 12.45
C GLY A 60 -8.05 -12.28 12.70
N ASP A 61 -7.12 -11.49 12.20
CA ASP A 61 -7.13 -10.04 12.40
C ASP A 61 -8.30 -9.39 11.64
N ALA A 62 -9.13 -8.61 12.33
CA ALA A 62 -10.33 -7.98 11.78
C ALA A 62 -10.08 -7.05 10.59
N LEU A 63 -8.87 -6.48 10.43
CA LEU A 63 -8.54 -5.65 9.27
C LEU A 63 -8.46 -6.46 7.97
N TRP A 64 -8.30 -7.79 8.07
CA TRP A 64 -8.31 -8.73 6.95
C TRP A 64 -9.65 -9.45 6.75
N GLU A 65 -10.65 -9.17 7.59
CA GLU A 65 -11.97 -9.78 7.45
C GLU A 65 -12.61 -9.48 6.09
N GLY A 66 -13.10 -10.51 5.40
CA GLY A 66 -13.71 -10.39 4.07
C GLY A 66 -12.74 -10.13 2.91
N LEU A 67 -11.42 -10.03 3.17
CA LEU A 67 -10.41 -9.87 2.13
C LEU A 67 -9.85 -11.22 1.66
N SER A 68 -9.27 -11.24 0.45
CA SER A 68 -8.41 -12.36 0.05
C SER A 68 -7.24 -12.48 1.04
N PRO A 69 -6.83 -13.70 1.46
CA PRO A 69 -5.75 -13.88 2.43
C PRO A 69 -4.41 -13.25 2.03
N VAL A 70 -4.20 -13.01 0.73
CA VAL A 70 -2.97 -12.43 0.19
C VAL A 70 -3.10 -10.95 -0.16
N ALA A 71 -4.27 -10.33 0.07
CA ALA A 71 -4.51 -8.93 -0.20
C ALA A 71 -4.05 -8.04 0.96
N THR A 72 -3.48 -6.88 0.63
CA THR A 72 -3.22 -5.84 1.62
C THR A 72 -4.47 -4.97 1.77
N PRO A 73 -4.94 -4.70 3.01
CA PRO A 73 -6.12 -3.88 3.27
C PRO A 73 -6.02 -2.49 2.64
N HIS A 74 -7.14 -1.97 2.15
CA HIS A 74 -7.20 -0.64 1.54
C HIS A 74 -6.73 0.45 2.50
N GLY A 75 -5.93 1.40 1.99
CA GLY A 75 -5.34 2.46 2.81
C GLY A 75 -4.06 2.07 3.55
N TRP A 76 -3.65 0.80 3.49
CA TRP A 76 -2.44 0.28 4.16
C TRP A 76 -1.38 -0.20 3.17
N THR A 77 -0.12 -0.21 3.62
CA THR A 77 1.00 -0.75 2.84
C THR A 77 2.06 -1.32 3.77
N TRP A 78 2.77 -2.34 3.29
CA TRP A 78 3.87 -2.94 4.02
C TRP A 78 5.18 -2.18 3.79
N HIS A 79 5.92 -1.94 4.87
CA HIS A 79 7.23 -1.33 4.87
C HIS A 79 8.27 -2.34 5.36
N HIS A 80 9.28 -2.61 4.52
CA HIS A 80 10.51 -3.28 4.93
C HIS A 80 11.31 -2.41 5.90
N VAL A 81 11.51 -2.89 7.13
CA VAL A 81 12.43 -2.25 8.07
C VAL A 81 13.86 -2.59 7.65
N ALA A 82 14.72 -1.57 7.58
CA ALA A 82 16.10 -1.73 7.14
C ALA A 82 16.90 -2.71 8.01
N ASP A 83 17.87 -3.38 7.38
CA ASP A 83 18.75 -4.37 8.01
C ASP A 83 18.02 -5.51 8.76
N SER A 84 16.78 -5.82 8.36
CA SER A 84 15.96 -6.83 9.02
C SER A 84 15.02 -7.55 8.03
N ARG A 85 14.34 -8.59 8.53
CA ARG A 85 13.24 -9.25 7.84
C ARG A 85 11.86 -8.84 8.36
N ARG A 86 11.82 -7.79 9.16
CA ARG A 86 10.60 -7.23 9.72
C ARG A 86 9.86 -6.40 8.66
N LEU A 87 8.58 -6.65 8.55
CA LEU A 87 7.63 -5.82 7.81
C LEU A 87 6.70 -5.11 8.79
N GLU A 88 6.44 -3.83 8.53
CA GLU A 88 5.48 -3.02 9.28
C GLU A 88 4.34 -2.59 8.38
N LEU A 89 3.10 -2.85 8.80
CA LEU A 89 1.90 -2.36 8.12
C LEU A 89 1.64 -0.93 8.54
N VAL A 90 1.75 0.01 7.61
CA VAL A 90 1.64 1.45 7.87
C VAL A 90 0.59 2.08 6.95
N PRO A 91 -0.03 3.20 7.34
CA PRO A 91 -0.95 3.90 6.44
C PRO A 91 -0.22 4.37 5.17
N VAL A 92 -0.86 4.19 4.01
CA VAL A 92 -0.31 4.61 2.71
C VAL A 92 0.00 6.10 2.71
N GLU A 93 -0.85 6.91 3.33
CA GLU A 93 -0.69 8.35 3.43
C GLU A 93 0.56 8.77 4.22
N VAL A 94 0.92 8.02 5.27
CA VAL A 94 2.19 8.22 6.01
C VAL A 94 3.37 7.78 5.14
N LYS A 95 3.30 6.59 4.54
CA LYS A 95 4.37 6.08 3.65
C LYS A 95 4.63 7.00 2.46
N ALA A 96 3.60 7.70 1.99
CA ALA A 96 3.69 8.65 0.90
C ALA A 96 4.38 9.98 1.28
N LEU A 97 4.45 10.33 2.57
CA LEU A 97 5.19 11.53 3.03
C LEU A 97 6.68 11.43 2.75
N LEU A 98 7.24 10.22 2.88
CA LEU A 98 8.66 9.96 2.64
C LEU A 98 8.84 8.62 1.94
N ARG A 99 8.63 8.62 0.62
CA ARG A 99 8.85 7.44 -0.22
C ARG A 99 10.34 7.09 -0.19
N HIS A 100 10.65 5.89 0.28
CA HIS A 100 12.03 5.44 0.41
C HIS A 100 12.13 3.92 0.18
N HIS A 101 13.24 3.51 -0.44
CA HIS A 101 13.56 2.12 -0.73
C HIS A 101 14.58 1.51 0.25
N GLY A 102 15.03 2.24 1.26
CA GLY A 102 16.11 1.83 2.18
C GLY A 102 15.95 0.45 2.79
N GLY A 103 14.73 0.06 3.16
CA GLY A 103 14.46 -1.28 3.67
C GLY A 103 14.78 -2.40 2.67
N LEU A 104 14.38 -2.21 1.41
CA LEU A 104 14.70 -3.14 0.33
C LEU A 104 16.15 -3.03 -0.12
N ALA A 105 16.74 -1.83 -0.07
CA ALA A 105 18.13 -1.60 -0.44
C ALA A 105 19.11 -2.34 0.47
N THR A 106 18.76 -2.56 1.73
CA THR A 106 19.55 -3.34 2.70
C THR A 106 19.26 -4.84 2.66
N ALA A 107 18.31 -5.30 1.83
CA ALA A 107 17.95 -6.71 1.78
C ALA A 107 19.07 -7.55 1.14
N ARG A 108 19.27 -8.77 1.66
CA ARG A 108 20.27 -9.73 1.18
C ARG A 108 19.74 -10.51 -0.02
N VAL A 109 19.68 -9.84 -1.17
CA VAL A 109 19.18 -10.38 -2.45
C VAL A 109 20.09 -9.99 -3.61
N GLU A 110 19.86 -10.57 -4.78
CA GLU A 110 20.56 -10.20 -6.00
C GLU A 110 20.00 -8.89 -6.56
N HIS A 111 20.57 -7.74 -6.14
CA HIS A 111 20.09 -6.40 -6.56
C HIS A 111 20.14 -6.16 -8.07
N GLY A 112 21.03 -6.85 -8.79
CA GLY A 112 21.09 -6.80 -10.26
C GLY A 112 19.95 -7.53 -10.97
N ARG A 113 19.24 -8.42 -10.27
CA ARG A 113 18.10 -9.17 -10.80
C ARG A 113 16.81 -8.41 -10.55
N ARG A 114 16.14 -8.03 -11.64
CA ARG A 114 14.91 -7.21 -11.62
C ARG A 114 13.74 -7.97 -12.24
N GLY A 115 12.54 -7.51 -11.90
CA GLY A 115 11.29 -8.14 -12.31
C GLY A 115 10.96 -9.39 -11.49
N THR A 116 9.72 -9.85 -11.62
CA THR A 116 9.30 -11.16 -11.12
C THR A 116 9.55 -12.22 -12.18
N ARG A 117 9.60 -13.50 -11.81
CA ARG A 117 9.61 -14.59 -12.80
C ARG A 117 8.49 -14.37 -13.82
N PRO A 118 8.74 -14.58 -15.12
CA PRO A 118 7.70 -14.48 -16.13
C PRO A 118 6.50 -15.34 -15.75
N LEU A 119 5.30 -14.78 -15.83
CA LEU A 119 4.08 -15.56 -15.64
C LEU A 119 4.06 -16.65 -16.71
N GLN A 120 3.86 -17.91 -16.29
CA GLN A 120 3.74 -19.01 -17.25
C GLN A 120 2.51 -18.85 -18.15
N GLN A 121 1.51 -18.07 -17.72
CA GLN A 121 0.33 -17.69 -18.50
C GLN A 121 0.05 -16.20 -18.34
N THR A 122 -0.05 -15.47 -19.45
CA THR A 122 -0.50 -14.09 -19.47
C THR A 122 -2.01 -14.07 -19.72
N LYS A 123 -2.80 -13.89 -18.66
CA LYS A 123 -4.24 -13.62 -18.77
C LYS A 123 -4.50 -12.14 -18.48
N PRO A 124 -5.42 -11.48 -19.20
CA PRO A 124 -5.86 -10.14 -18.83
C PRO A 124 -6.37 -10.12 -17.38
N ALA A 125 -5.90 -9.14 -16.61
CA ALA A 125 -6.46 -8.89 -15.29
C ALA A 125 -7.80 -8.15 -15.46
N HIS A 126 -8.88 -8.76 -14.99
CA HIS A 126 -10.19 -8.12 -14.96
C HIS A 126 -10.37 -7.45 -13.60
N PHE A 127 -10.52 -6.13 -13.60
CA PHE A 127 -10.88 -5.39 -12.39
C PHE A 127 -12.40 -5.39 -12.28
N GLY A 128 -12.93 -6.02 -11.22
CA GLY A 128 -14.32 -5.86 -10.86
C GLY A 128 -14.53 -4.43 -10.38
N LEU A 129 -15.45 -3.70 -11.01
CA LEU A 129 -15.97 -2.48 -10.39
C LEU A 129 -16.72 -2.89 -9.12
N PRO A 130 -16.60 -2.13 -8.01
CA PRO A 130 -17.41 -2.37 -6.83
C PRO A 130 -18.87 -2.54 -7.25
N ARG A 131 -19.51 -3.65 -6.86
CA ARG A 131 -20.93 -3.89 -7.18
C ARG A 131 -21.83 -2.81 -6.57
N GLU A 132 -21.37 -2.24 -5.46
CA GLU A 132 -21.89 -1.04 -4.84
C GLU A 132 -20.90 0.09 -5.11
N LEU A 133 -20.90 0.62 -6.32
CA LEU A 133 -20.52 2.02 -6.46
C LEU A 133 -21.52 2.77 -5.59
N VAL A 134 -21.06 3.43 -4.54
CA VAL A 134 -21.80 4.56 -3.99
C VAL A 134 -21.80 5.59 -5.11
N ALA A 135 -22.75 5.44 -6.03
CA ALA A 135 -23.00 6.41 -7.08
C ALA A 135 -23.23 7.73 -6.37
N VAL A 136 -22.41 8.72 -6.67
CA VAL A 136 -22.62 10.06 -6.12
C VAL A 136 -23.97 10.51 -6.64
N GLU A 137 -24.90 10.72 -5.72
CA GLU A 137 -26.26 11.08 -6.05
C GLU A 137 -26.26 12.41 -6.80
N GLU A 138 -27.22 12.60 -7.72
CA GLU A 138 -27.30 13.84 -8.51
C GLU A 138 -27.32 15.09 -7.60
N ARG A 139 -27.97 15.01 -6.43
CA ARG A 139 -28.00 16.07 -5.42
C ARG A 139 -26.61 16.45 -4.91
N GLN A 140 -25.71 15.48 -4.75
CA GLN A 140 -24.35 15.69 -4.25
C GLN A 140 -23.47 16.28 -5.35
N VAL A 141 -23.66 15.87 -6.60
CA VAL A 141 -22.98 16.46 -7.76
C VAL A 141 -23.38 17.93 -7.92
N LEU A 142 -24.67 18.25 -7.80
CA LEU A 142 -25.17 19.62 -7.91
C LEU A 142 -24.64 20.52 -6.79
N ALA A 143 -24.65 20.03 -5.53
CA ALA A 143 -24.08 20.78 -4.41
C ALA A 143 -22.58 21.08 -4.61
N LEU A 144 -21.82 20.12 -5.15
CA LEU A 144 -20.41 20.33 -5.50
C LEU A 144 -20.23 21.36 -6.61
N GLU A 145 -21.04 21.31 -7.68
CA GLU A 145 -20.98 22.29 -8.78
C GLU A 145 -21.35 23.71 -8.32
N GLU A 146 -22.28 23.83 -7.37
CA GLU A 146 -22.65 25.09 -6.72
C GLU A 146 -21.47 25.65 -5.90
N ASP A 147 -20.87 24.83 -5.04
CA ASP A 147 -19.70 25.22 -4.23
C ASP A 147 -18.49 25.61 -5.11
N LEU A 148 -18.30 24.92 -6.24
CA LEU A 148 -17.22 25.21 -7.18
C LEU A 148 -17.51 26.43 -8.07
N GLY A 149 -18.78 26.83 -8.22
CA GLY A 149 -19.20 27.91 -9.11
C GLY A 149 -19.10 27.57 -10.60
N TYR A 150 -18.93 26.30 -10.97
CA TYR A 150 -18.91 25.84 -12.36
C TYR A 150 -19.38 24.38 -12.49
N ARG A 151 -19.89 24.05 -13.68
CA ARG A 151 -20.30 22.67 -14.00
C ARG A 151 -19.11 21.78 -14.29
N LEU A 152 -19.13 20.56 -13.74
CA LEU A 152 -18.12 19.56 -14.00
C LEU A 152 -18.14 19.13 -15.48
N PRO A 153 -16.99 18.82 -16.09
CA PRO A 153 -16.93 18.22 -17.41
C PRO A 153 -17.81 16.96 -17.48
N GLY A 154 -18.54 16.77 -18.58
CA GLY A 154 -19.48 15.66 -18.72
C GLY A 154 -18.88 14.27 -18.45
N ALA A 155 -17.64 14.04 -18.90
CA ALA A 155 -16.93 12.78 -18.63
C ALA A 155 -16.65 12.56 -17.13
N TYR A 156 -16.34 13.64 -16.40
CA TYR A 156 -16.10 13.57 -14.96
C TYR A 156 -17.41 13.39 -14.18
N ARG A 157 -18.50 14.05 -14.62
CA ARG A 157 -19.84 13.82 -14.07
C ARG A 157 -20.29 12.38 -14.23
N SER A 158 -20.07 11.78 -15.40
CA SER A 158 -20.39 10.37 -15.67
C SER A 158 -19.55 9.40 -14.87
N PHE A 159 -18.31 9.76 -14.52
CA PHE A 159 -17.44 8.93 -13.67
C PHE A 159 -17.90 8.90 -12.20
N LEU A 160 -18.52 9.97 -11.71
CA LEU A 160 -19.01 10.07 -10.33
C LEU A 160 -20.32 9.30 -10.11
N LYS A 161 -21.04 8.95 -11.18
CA LYS A 161 -22.28 8.16 -11.15
C LYS A 161 -21.97 6.67 -11.35
#